data_AF-A0AAV2GIT9-F1
#
_entry.id   AF-A0AAV2GIT9-F1
#
_cell.length_a   1.000
_cell.length_b   1.000
_cell.length_c   1.000
_cell.angle_alpha   90.00
_cell.angle_beta   90.00
_cell.angle_gamma   90.00
#
_symmetry.space_group_name_H-M   'P 1'
#
loop_
_entity.id
_entity.type
_entity.pdbx_description
1 polymer ?
#
loop_
_entity_poly.entity_id
_entity_poly.type
_entity_poly.pdbx_seq_one_letter_code
_entity_poly.pdbx_strand_id
1 'polypeptide(L)'
;MRPITFLVAMTTVAVILSTTNATFGGWEWEPIKNLKDEHVKEIAEYAVEAYNMISNSFPIQLVKVEKGKIRYAGGTNYKLVVAAVVPETGNMVKLYETVVHENIFYGKKVVYFRQLIKSAPTPKT
;
A
#
# COMPACT_ATOMS: atom_id res chain seq x y z
N MET A 1 12.53 -16.17 -71.29
CA MET A 1 12.48 -17.21 -70.22
C MET A 1 12.69 -16.49 -68.90
N ARG A 2 11.71 -16.49 -67.99
CA ARG A 2 11.80 -15.90 -66.65
C ARG A 2 12.39 -16.91 -65.67
N PRO A 3 13.23 -16.49 -64.71
CA PRO A 3 13.10 -17.05 -63.36
C PRO A 3 13.16 -15.94 -62.28
N ILE A 4 12.07 -15.75 -61.53
CA ILE A 4 11.79 -16.31 -60.19
C ILE A 4 12.36 -15.40 -59.09
N THR A 5 11.44 -14.61 -58.53
CA THR A 5 11.49 -13.90 -57.25
C THR A 5 11.88 -14.81 -56.09
N PHE A 6 12.86 -14.39 -55.30
CA PHE A 6 13.02 -14.84 -53.91
C PHE A 6 12.82 -13.65 -52.97
N LEU A 7 11.58 -13.52 -52.49
CA LEU A 7 11.23 -12.64 -51.39
C LEU A 7 11.61 -13.38 -50.09
N VAL A 8 12.74 -13.02 -49.48
CA VAL A 8 13.08 -13.51 -48.14
C VAL A 8 12.24 -12.70 -47.14
N ALA A 9 11.15 -13.29 -46.67
CA ALA A 9 10.37 -12.77 -45.57
C ALA A 9 11.19 -12.94 -44.27
N MET A 10 11.84 -11.87 -43.83
CA MET A 10 12.56 -11.80 -42.56
C MET A 10 11.54 -11.63 -41.43
N THR A 11 10.99 -12.74 -40.92
CA THR A 11 10.13 -12.75 -39.73
C THR A 11 10.96 -12.35 -38.52
N THR A 12 10.80 -11.12 -38.05
CA THR A 12 11.31 -10.69 -36.74
C THR A 12 10.46 -11.34 -35.65
N VAL A 13 11.04 -12.27 -34.90
CA VAL A 13 10.48 -12.72 -33.64
C VAL A 13 10.67 -11.57 -32.64
N ALA A 14 9.57 -10.91 -32.27
CA ALA A 14 9.56 -9.97 -31.15
C ALA A 14 9.73 -10.79 -29.86
N VAL A 15 10.96 -10.87 -29.36
CA VAL A 15 11.22 -11.39 -28.01
C VAL A 15 10.70 -10.34 -27.04
N ILE A 16 9.51 -10.58 -26.48
CA ILE A 16 9.02 -9.82 -25.34
C ILE A 16 9.87 -10.26 -24.15
N LEU A 17 10.96 -9.52 -23.87
CA LEU A 17 11.62 -9.63 -22.57
C LEU A 17 10.62 -9.12 -21.53
N SER A 18 9.97 -10.04 -20.83
CA SER A 18 9.33 -9.74 -19.56
C SER A 18 10.43 -9.29 -18.60
N THR A 19 10.58 -7.98 -18.43
CA THR A 19 11.43 -7.40 -17.38
C THR A 19 10.76 -7.69 -16.04
N THR A 20 10.99 -8.88 -15.49
CA THR A 20 10.81 -9.09 -14.06
C THR A 20 11.93 -8.30 -13.39
N ASN A 21 11.66 -7.04 -13.08
CA ASN A 21 12.49 -6.25 -12.17
C ASN A 21 12.30 -6.84 -10.77
N ALA A 22 12.89 -8.01 -10.51
CA ALA A 22 13.13 -8.47 -9.16
C ALA A 22 14.27 -7.63 -8.62
N THR A 23 13.94 -6.46 -8.08
CA THR A 23 14.88 -5.59 -7.38
C THR A 23 15.34 -6.32 -6.12
N PHE A 24 16.53 -6.90 -6.18
CA PHE A 24 17.23 -7.42 -5.01
C PHE A 24 17.60 -6.26 -4.08
N GLY A 25 16.67 -5.85 -3.22
CA GLY A 25 16.91 -4.84 -2.20
C GLY A 25 15.59 -4.34 -1.62
N GLY A 26 15.23 -4.81 -0.43
CA GLY A 26 13.98 -4.50 0.30
C GLY A 26 13.76 -3.03 0.70
N TRP A 27 14.41 -2.08 0.02
CA TRP A 27 14.32 -0.64 0.25
C TRP A 27 13.09 -0.01 -0.41
N GLU A 28 12.49 -0.65 -1.41
CA GLU A 28 11.31 -0.14 -2.10
C GLU A 28 10.00 -0.53 -1.37
N TRP A 29 8.97 0.28 -1.56
CA TRP A 29 7.64 -0.02 -1.05
C TRP A 29 6.88 -0.92 -2.02
N GLU A 30 6.66 -2.16 -1.63
CA GLU A 30 5.92 -3.15 -2.41
C GLU A 30 4.44 -3.18 -2.04
N PRO A 31 3.50 -3.33 -2.98
CA PRO A 31 2.09 -3.51 -2.66
C PRO A 31 1.84 -4.77 -1.83
N ILE A 32 1.03 -4.66 -0.78
CA ILE A 32 0.55 -5.83 -0.03
C ILE A 32 -0.52 -6.54 -0.87
N LYS A 33 -0.28 -7.82 -1.20
CA LYS A 33 -1.16 -8.61 -2.08
C LYS A 33 -2.51 -8.92 -1.44
N ASN A 34 -2.51 -9.29 -0.16
CA ASN A 34 -3.72 -9.62 0.59
C ASN A 34 -3.92 -8.63 1.73
N LEU A 35 -4.82 -7.65 1.54
CA LEU A 35 -5.16 -6.69 2.59
C LEU A 35 -6.05 -7.28 3.70
N LYS A 36 -6.59 -8.48 3.48
CA LYS A 36 -7.37 -9.24 4.48
C LYS A 36 -6.51 -10.24 5.25
N ASP A 37 -5.21 -10.23 5.01
CA ASP A 37 -4.27 -11.01 5.80
C ASP A 37 -4.41 -10.65 7.29
N GLU A 38 -4.44 -11.65 8.15
CA GLU A 38 -4.69 -11.47 9.59
C GLU A 38 -3.60 -10.59 10.23
N HIS A 39 -2.35 -10.72 9.79
CA HIS A 39 -1.26 -9.89 10.29
C HIS A 39 -1.43 -8.43 9.84
N VAL A 40 -1.89 -8.19 8.61
CA VAL A 40 -2.16 -6.83 8.11
C VAL A 40 -3.31 -6.18 8.89
N LYS A 41 -4.32 -6.96 9.28
CA LYS A 41 -5.42 -6.52 10.15
C LYS A 41 -4.92 -6.16 11.54
N GLU A 42 -4.08 -6.99 12.15
CA GLU A 42 -3.46 -6.73 13.45
C GLU A 42 -2.63 -5.43 13.44
N ILE A 43 -1.83 -5.20 12.37
CA ILE A 43 -1.06 -3.96 12.22
C ILE A 43 -1.98 -2.73 12.14
N ALA A 44 -3.11 -2.83 11.43
CA ALA A 44 -4.08 -1.75 11.33
C ALA A 44 -4.79 -1.48 12.67
N GLU A 45 -5.16 -2.52 13.41
CA GLU A 45 -5.79 -2.43 14.73
C GLU A 45 -4.84 -1.79 15.74
N TYR A 46 -3.59 -2.24 15.78
CA TYR A 46 -2.54 -1.64 16.60
C TYR A 46 -2.37 -0.13 16.32
N ALA A 47 -2.37 0.27 15.04
CA ALA A 47 -2.24 1.67 14.68
C ALA A 47 -3.41 2.53 15.17
N VAL A 48 -4.64 2.00 15.08
CA VAL A 48 -5.86 2.67 15.53
C VAL A 48 -5.91 2.77 17.05
N GLU A 49 -5.55 1.72 17.76
CA GLU A 49 -5.46 1.70 19.22
C GLU A 49 -4.43 2.73 19.71
N ALA A 50 -3.22 2.70 19.16
CA ALA A 50 -2.17 3.66 19.49
C ALA A 50 -2.61 5.11 19.22
N TYR A 51 -3.31 5.37 18.12
CA TYR A 51 -3.88 6.69 17.84
C TYR A 51 -4.91 7.10 18.91
N ASN A 52 -5.82 6.21 19.27
CA ASN A 52 -6.86 6.49 20.28
C ASN A 52 -6.26 6.76 21.68
N MET A 53 -5.11 6.16 22.01
CA MET A 53 -4.44 6.38 23.29
C MET A 53 -3.77 7.76 23.40
N ILE A 54 -3.27 8.31 22.28
CA ILE A 54 -2.48 9.55 22.28
C ILE A 54 -3.24 10.77 21.74
N SER A 55 -4.33 10.55 21.01
CA SER A 55 -5.08 11.62 20.37
C SER A 55 -6.02 12.30 21.36
N ASN A 56 -6.04 13.63 21.33
CA ASN A 56 -7.07 14.44 22.02
C ASN A 56 -8.40 14.51 21.22
N SER A 57 -8.52 13.73 20.14
CA SER A 57 -9.74 13.65 19.32
C SER A 57 -10.65 12.52 19.81
N PHE A 58 -11.90 12.50 19.35
CA PHE A 58 -12.79 11.36 19.58
C PHE A 58 -12.17 10.04 19.07
N PRO A 59 -12.34 8.93 19.81
CA PRO A 59 -11.86 7.62 19.38
C PRO A 59 -12.43 7.21 18.03
N ILE A 60 -11.59 6.58 17.22
CA ILE A 60 -11.98 5.99 15.94
C ILE A 60 -12.07 4.47 16.04
N GLN A 61 -12.96 3.88 15.23
CA GLN A 61 -13.09 2.43 15.08
C GLN A 61 -12.67 2.01 13.68
N LEU A 62 -11.78 1.02 13.59
CA LEU A 62 -11.32 0.47 12.32
C LEU A 62 -12.49 -0.20 11.59
N VAL A 63 -12.69 0.17 10.32
CA VAL A 63 -13.63 -0.50 9.42
C VAL A 63 -12.90 -1.52 8.55
N LYS A 64 -11.85 -1.08 7.84
CA LYS A 64 -11.04 -1.93 6.95
C LYS A 64 -9.74 -1.26 6.53
N VAL A 65 -8.83 -2.06 5.97
CA VAL A 65 -7.66 -1.59 5.23
C VAL A 65 -8.04 -1.39 3.76
N GLU A 66 -7.84 -0.17 3.24
CA GLU A 66 -8.16 0.20 1.84
C GLU A 66 -6.95 0.01 0.91
N LYS A 67 -5.75 0.31 1.41
CA LYS A 67 -4.49 0.16 0.66
C LYS A 67 -3.38 -0.21 1.62
N GLY A 68 -2.38 -0.92 1.12
CA GLY A 68 -1.23 -1.34 1.93
C GLY A 68 0.03 -1.47 1.08
N LYS A 69 1.15 -1.03 1.64
CA LYS A 69 2.49 -1.30 1.13
C LYS A 69 3.40 -1.80 2.24
N ILE A 70 4.37 -2.63 1.89
CA ILE A 70 5.37 -3.20 2.79
C ILE A 70 6.77 -2.78 2.35
N ARG A 71 7.69 -2.59 3.31
CA ARG A 71 9.11 -2.34 3.04
C ARG A 71 10.00 -2.94 4.13
N TYR A 72 11.00 -3.72 3.73
CA TYR A 72 11.93 -4.41 4.62
C TYR A 72 13.19 -3.56 4.90
N ALA A 73 13.27 -2.97 6.09
CA ALA A 73 14.39 -2.08 6.45
C ALA A 73 14.74 -2.24 7.93
N GLY A 74 15.59 -3.23 8.26
CA GLY A 74 15.96 -3.53 9.66
C GLY A 74 14.77 -3.99 10.51
N GLY A 75 13.75 -4.56 9.88
CA GLY A 75 12.40 -4.76 10.38
C GLY A 75 11.42 -4.62 9.21
N THR A 76 10.13 -4.56 9.50
CA THR A 76 9.09 -4.44 8.48
C THR A 76 8.31 -3.16 8.69
N ASN A 77 8.26 -2.30 7.67
CA ASN A 77 7.37 -1.15 7.66
C ASN A 77 6.10 -1.50 6.90
N TYR A 78 4.95 -1.21 7.50
CA TYR A 78 3.65 -1.31 6.87
C TYR A 78 3.10 0.09 6.69
N LYS A 79 2.94 0.52 5.44
CA LYS A 79 2.26 1.77 5.10
C LYS A 79 0.83 1.45 4.69
N LEU A 80 -0.14 1.78 5.55
CA LEU A 80 -1.54 1.44 5.34
C LEU A 80 -2.37 2.71 5.14
N VAL A 81 -3.38 2.60 4.28
CA VAL A 81 -4.54 3.51 4.28
C VAL A 81 -5.70 2.75 4.90
N VAL A 82 -6.21 3.24 6.03
CA VAL A 82 -7.31 2.60 6.77
C VAL A 82 -8.56 3.46 6.69
N ALA A 83 -9.71 2.80 6.56
CA ALA A 83 -11.01 3.41 6.73
C ALA A 83 -11.44 3.23 8.19
N ALA A 84 -11.82 4.31 8.84
CA ALA A 84 -12.30 4.30 10.22
C ALA A 84 -13.48 5.25 10.40
N VAL A 85 -14.35 4.94 11.36
CA VAL A 85 -15.49 5.78 11.74
C VAL A 85 -15.23 6.44 13.08
N VAL A 86 -15.78 7.64 13.27
CA VAL A 86 -15.88 8.28 14.58
C VAL A 86 -17.33 8.12 15.05
N PRO A 87 -17.62 7.22 16.00
CA PRO A 87 -19.00 6.95 16.45
C PRO A 87 -19.75 8.20 16.90
N GLU A 88 -19.06 9.08 17.62
CA GLU A 88 -19.59 10.35 18.14
C GLU A 88 -20.01 11.36 17.06
N THR A 89 -19.63 11.15 15.80
CA THR A 89 -19.95 12.07 14.68
C THR A 89 -20.96 11.47 13.69
N GLY A 90 -21.75 10.48 14.13
CA GLY A 90 -22.74 9.83 13.27
C GLY A 90 -22.12 8.81 12.31
N ASN A 91 -21.03 8.14 12.70
CA ASN A 91 -20.37 7.09 11.94
C ASN A 91 -19.88 7.49 10.53
N MET A 92 -19.48 8.75 10.35
CA MET A 92 -18.85 9.17 9.10
C MET A 92 -17.53 8.43 8.88
N VAL A 93 -17.41 7.75 7.74
CA VAL A 93 -16.17 7.06 7.34
C VAL A 93 -15.13 8.09 6.88
N LYS A 94 -13.97 8.07 7.52
CA LYS A 94 -12.80 8.86 7.18
C LYS A 94 -11.64 7.93 6.81
N LEU A 95 -10.75 8.40 5.95
CA LEU A 95 -9.53 7.69 5.58
C LEU A 95 -8.35 8.25 6.34
N TYR A 96 -7.44 7.37 6.75
CA TYR A 96 -6.22 7.71 7.46
C TYR A 96 -5.04 7.00 6.81
N GLU A 97 -3.90 7.67 6.71
CA GLU A 97 -2.64 7.04 6.35
C GLU A 97 -1.81 6.84 7.62
N THR A 98 -1.29 5.63 7.78
CA THR A 98 -0.42 5.25 8.90
C THR A 98 0.79 4.48 8.42
N VAL A 99 1.91 4.64 9.12
CA VAL A 99 3.06 3.73 9.01
C VAL A 99 3.33 3.11 10.36
N VAL A 100 3.38 1.78 10.39
CA VAL A 100 3.80 1.00 11.56
C VAL A 100 5.12 0.33 11.23
N HIS A 101 6.10 0.46 12.11
CA HIS A 101 7.35 -0.28 12.06
C HIS A 101 7.28 -1.45 13.04
N GLU A 102 7.54 -2.65 12.55
CA GLU A 102 7.58 -3.88 13.32
C GLU A 102 9.01 -4.43 13.35
N ASN A 103 9.51 -4.71 14.55
CA ASN A 103 10.85 -5.22 14.77
C ASN A 103 10.86 -6.23 15.93
N ILE A 104 11.70 -7.25 15.84
CA ILE A 104 11.78 -8.34 16.84
C ILE A 104 12.26 -7.90 18.22
N PHE A 105 13.01 -6.80 18.33
CA PHE A 105 13.62 -6.36 19.59
C PHE A 105 12.69 -5.50 20.45
N TYR A 106 11.80 -4.72 19.84
CA TYR A 106 10.93 -3.77 20.53
C TYR A 106 9.46 -3.81 20.07
N GLY A 107 9.10 -4.79 19.23
CA GLY A 107 7.75 -4.99 18.76
C GLY A 107 7.31 -3.97 17.72
N LYS A 108 6.05 -3.53 17.81
CA LYS A 108 5.43 -2.58 16.89
C LYS A 108 5.58 -1.16 17.40
N LYS A 109 5.71 -0.21 16.48
CA LYS A 109 5.74 1.22 16.76
C LYS A 109 5.05 1.98 15.64
N VAL A 110 4.08 2.83 15.98
CA VAL A 110 3.52 3.78 15.01
C VAL A 110 4.56 4.86 14.71
N VAL A 111 4.94 5.00 13.44
CA VAL A 111 5.83 6.06 12.95
C VAL A 111 5.05 7.36 12.75
N TYR A 112 3.88 7.27 12.11
CA TYR A 112 2.92 8.36 12.04
C TYR A 112 1.50 7.83 11.77
N PHE A 113 0.52 8.65 12.11
CA PHE A 113 -0.90 8.42 11.83
C PHE A 113 -1.55 9.76 11.48
N ARG A 114 -2.14 9.90 10.29
CA ARG A 114 -2.78 11.16 9.87
C ARG A 114 -4.06 10.95 9.08
N GLN A 115 -5.05 11.80 9.30
CA GLN A 115 -6.27 11.81 8.49
C GLN A 115 -5.96 12.29 7.07
N LEU A 116 -6.52 11.60 6.07
CA LEU A 116 -6.52 12.05 4.69
C LEU A 116 -7.73 12.96 4.47
N ILE A 117 -7.46 14.17 3.97
CA ILE A 117 -8.50 15.06 3.46
C ILE A 117 -8.78 14.59 2.03
N LYS A 118 -10.07 14.41 1.64
CA LYS A 118 -10.40 14.17 0.23
C LYS A 118 -9.79 15.32 -0.58
N SER A 119 -8.83 15.03 -1.46
CA SER A 119 -8.33 16.01 -2.41
C SER A 119 -9.52 16.56 -3.19
N ALA A 120 -9.64 17.89 -3.29
CA ALA A 120 -10.55 18.48 -4.26
C ALA A 120 -10.27 17.84 -5.64
N PRO A 121 -11.30 17.58 -6.48
CA PRO A 121 -11.07 17.09 -7.82
C PRO A 121 -10.11 18.06 -8.53
N THR A 122 -9.02 17.51 -9.08
CA THR A 122 -8.09 18.28 -9.90
C THR A 122 -8.90 18.92 -11.02
N PRO A 123 -8.83 20.25 -11.22
CA PRO A 123 -9.46 20.88 -12.37
C PRO A 123 -8.95 20.18 -13.62
N LYS A 124 -9.86 19.65 -14.44
CA LYS A 124 -9.49 19.20 -15.79
C LYS A 124 -9.03 20.45 -16.53
N THR A 125 -7.74 20.52 -16.84
CA THR A 125 -7.15 21.48 -17.78
C THR A 125 -7.66 21.20 -19.18
#